data_AF-M0B2V8-F1
#
_entry.id   AF-M0B2V8-F1
#
_cell.length_a   1.000
_cell.length_b   1.000
_cell.length_c   1.000
_cell.angle_alpha   90.00
_cell.angle_beta   90.00
_cell.angle_gamma   90.00
#
_symmetry.space_group_name_H-M   'P 1'
#
loop_
_entity.id
_entity.type
_entity.pdbx_description
1 polymer ?
#
loop_
_entity_poly.entity_id
_entity_poly.type
_entity_poly.pdbx_seq_one_letter_code
_entity_poly.pdbx_strand_id
1 'polypeptide(L)'
;MFEFPLAAGKRDTHTMTTTEIPPMEPLAPVIDQMREIAREELPEPQSCRVTLWDDGTFDINIYHSKGGDKREWITYERSTSEIVYLSVDGTGWETESFATETLHTPTYDESEARVITTVEPPYK
;
A
#
# COMPACT_ATOMS: atom_id res chain seq x y z
N MET A 1 32.31 -2.29 -55.63
CA MET A 1 32.07 -3.73 -55.89
C MET A 1 32.31 -4.43 -54.57
N PHE A 2 31.32 -4.88 -53.78
CA PHE A 2 30.03 -5.48 -54.09
C PHE A 2 28.87 -4.86 -53.27
N GLU A 3 27.72 -4.72 -53.92
CA GLU A 3 26.40 -4.58 -53.31
C GLU A 3 25.88 -5.96 -52.88
N PHE A 4 25.21 -6.02 -51.73
CA PHE A 4 24.29 -7.09 -51.36
C PHE A 4 22.97 -6.42 -50.90
N PRO A 5 21.83 -6.70 -51.55
CA PRO A 5 20.53 -6.23 -51.11
C PRO A 5 19.91 -7.23 -50.13
N LEU A 6 19.27 -6.77 -49.06
CA LEU A 6 18.31 -7.62 -48.34
C LEU A 6 17.16 -6.80 -47.76
N ALA A 7 16.04 -6.91 -48.48
CA ALA A 7 14.66 -7.01 -48.02
C ALA A 7 14.23 -6.22 -46.77
N ALA A 8 13.26 -5.32 -47.02
CA ALA A 8 12.33 -4.79 -46.05
C ALA A 8 11.57 -5.92 -45.32
N GLY A 9 12.15 -6.42 -44.23
CA GLY A 9 11.39 -7.05 -43.16
C GLY A 9 10.95 -5.95 -42.21
N LYS A 10 9.65 -5.65 -42.18
CA LYS A 10 9.03 -4.84 -41.14
C LYS A 10 9.57 -5.31 -39.79
N ARG A 11 10.33 -4.45 -39.11
CA ARG A 11 10.45 -4.59 -37.66
C ARG A 11 9.06 -4.23 -37.16
N ASP A 12 8.26 -5.24 -36.87
CA ASP A 12 7.15 -5.09 -35.96
C ASP A 12 7.76 -4.62 -34.65
N THR A 13 7.88 -3.31 -34.52
CA THR A 13 8.10 -2.63 -33.26
C THR A 13 6.86 -2.96 -32.43
N HIS A 14 6.91 -4.07 -31.69
CA HIS A 14 5.97 -4.27 -30.60
C HIS A 14 6.15 -3.08 -29.66
N THR A 15 5.20 -2.18 -29.82
CA THR A 15 4.98 -1.00 -28.99
C THR A 15 4.11 -1.47 -27.83
N MET A 16 4.31 -0.88 -26.64
CA MET A 16 3.65 -1.17 -25.35
C MET A 16 4.34 -2.31 -24.58
N THR A 17 4.74 -2.13 -23.32
CA THR A 17 3.93 -1.61 -22.22
C THR A 17 4.69 -0.60 -21.37
N THR A 18 4.24 0.66 -21.36
CA THR A 18 4.27 1.44 -20.11
C THR A 18 3.64 0.52 -19.07
N THR A 19 4.32 0.20 -17.97
CA THR A 19 3.67 -0.43 -16.81
C THR A 19 2.55 0.52 -16.41
N GLU A 20 1.32 0.23 -16.85
CA GLU A 20 0.15 1.06 -16.63
C GLU A 20 -0.21 0.91 -15.17
N ILE A 21 0.41 1.75 -14.32
CA ILE A 21 -0.04 1.94 -12.95
C ILE A 21 -1.54 2.23 -13.03
N PRO A 22 -2.40 1.45 -12.34
CA PRO A 22 -3.84 1.64 -12.39
C PRO A 22 -4.22 3.10 -12.09
N PRO A 23 -5.30 3.62 -12.67
CA PRO A 23 -5.69 5.01 -12.48
C PRO A 23 -5.95 5.27 -10.99
N MET A 24 -5.32 6.30 -10.42
CA MET A 24 -5.54 6.68 -9.01
C MET A 24 -6.87 7.42 -8.79
N GLU A 25 -7.54 7.86 -9.86
CA GLU A 25 -8.83 8.56 -9.80
C GLU A 25 -9.90 7.86 -8.94
N PRO A 26 -10.15 6.54 -9.08
CA PRO A 26 -11.07 5.81 -8.20
C PRO A 26 -10.63 5.75 -6.73
N LEU A 27 -9.34 5.86 -6.44
CA LEU A 27 -8.82 5.85 -5.06
C LEU A 27 -8.95 7.19 -4.36
N ALA A 28 -9.03 8.29 -5.11
CA ALA A 28 -9.13 9.65 -4.58
C ALA A 28 -10.21 9.82 -3.50
N PRO A 29 -11.48 9.37 -3.68
CA PRO A 29 -12.51 9.52 -2.63
C PRO A 29 -12.19 8.72 -1.36
N VAL A 30 -11.63 7.52 -1.49
CA VAL A 30 -11.25 6.68 -0.33
C VAL A 30 -10.08 7.33 0.42
N ILE A 31 -9.08 7.83 -0.30
CA ILE A 31 -7.93 8.51 0.30
C ILE A 31 -8.39 9.80 1.02
N ASP A 32 -9.30 10.56 0.43
CA ASP A 32 -9.83 11.78 1.05
C ASP A 32 -10.56 11.45 2.36
N GLN A 33 -11.44 10.45 2.34
CA GLN A 33 -12.16 10.00 3.52
C GLN A 33 -11.22 9.46 4.60
N MET A 34 -10.21 8.67 4.23
CA MET A 34 -9.19 8.21 5.17
C MET A 34 -8.42 9.38 5.79
N ARG A 35 -8.14 10.46 5.04
CA ARG A 35 -7.46 11.66 5.56
C ARG A 35 -8.34 12.45 6.51
N GLU A 36 -9.64 12.55 6.24
CA GLU A 36 -10.59 13.16 7.17
C GLU A 36 -10.63 12.38 8.48
N ILE A 37 -10.80 11.06 8.40
CA ILE A 37 -10.80 10.18 9.58
C ILE A 37 -9.46 10.26 10.32
N ALA A 38 -8.34 10.25 9.59
CA ALA A 38 -7.03 10.41 10.20
C ALA A 38 -6.91 11.74 10.95
N ARG A 39 -7.41 12.85 10.41
CA ARG A 39 -7.41 14.14 11.11
C ARG A 39 -8.19 14.09 12.43
N GLU A 40 -9.26 13.32 12.49
CA GLU A 40 -10.08 13.19 13.72
C GLU A 40 -9.45 12.22 14.73
N GLU A 41 -8.91 11.09 14.26
CA GLU A 41 -8.52 9.97 15.11
C GLU A 41 -7.00 9.92 15.42
N LEU A 42 -6.15 10.46 14.54
CA LEU A 42 -4.68 10.46 14.70
C LEU A 42 -4.15 11.87 15.01
N PRO A 43 -3.23 12.04 15.97
CA PRO A 43 -2.55 13.32 16.17
C PRO A 43 -1.59 13.65 15.01
N GLU A 44 -1.32 14.94 14.79
CA GLU A 44 -0.34 15.40 13.80
C GLU A 44 1.12 15.19 14.29
N PRO A 45 2.11 14.88 13.42
CA PRO A 45 2.04 14.80 11.95
C PRO A 45 1.74 13.41 11.40
N GLN A 46 0.94 13.33 10.33
CA GLN A 46 0.50 12.09 9.68
C GLN A 46 1.23 11.87 8.35
N SER A 47 1.56 10.61 8.04
CA SER A 47 2.15 10.20 6.76
C SER A 47 1.20 9.26 6.02
N CYS A 48 0.86 9.57 4.78
CA CYS A 48 0.03 8.71 3.94
C CYS A 48 0.91 7.89 2.99
N ARG A 49 0.70 6.58 2.97
CA ARG A 49 1.33 5.63 2.06
C ARG A 49 0.25 4.92 1.27
N VAL A 50 0.31 5.06 -0.04
CA VAL A 50 -0.52 4.30 -0.99
C VAL A 50 0.39 3.34 -1.74
N THR A 51 0.08 2.06 -1.66
CA THR A 51 0.74 1.01 -2.44
C THR A 51 -0.25 0.48 -3.46
N LEU A 52 0.10 0.54 -4.73
CA LEU A 52 -0.73 0.10 -5.85
C LEU A 52 0.07 -0.91 -6.66
N TRP A 53 -0.51 -2.07 -6.92
CA TRP A 53 0.10 -3.16 -7.67
C TRP A 53 -0.51 -3.26 -9.07
N ASP A 54 0.22 -3.94 -9.97
CA ASP A 54 -0.14 -4.11 -11.39
C ASP A 54 -1.45 -4.91 -11.60
N ASP A 55 -1.80 -5.79 -10.66
CA ASP A 55 -3.05 -6.55 -10.64
C ASP A 55 -4.29 -5.69 -10.28
N GLY A 56 -4.13 -4.37 -10.16
CA GLY A 56 -5.19 -3.45 -9.71
C GLY A 56 -5.46 -3.52 -8.21
N THR A 57 -4.73 -4.38 -7.49
CA THR A 57 -4.78 -4.42 -6.03
C THR A 57 -4.09 -3.19 -5.45
N PHE A 58 -4.59 -2.71 -4.31
CA PHE A 58 -4.03 -1.53 -3.66
C PHE A 58 -4.20 -1.65 -2.15
N ASP A 59 -3.41 -0.84 -1.44
CA ASP A 59 -3.36 -0.76 0.01
C ASP A 59 -3.07 0.69 0.38
N ILE A 60 -3.86 1.24 1.30
CA ILE A 60 -3.72 2.63 1.74
C ILE A 60 -3.52 2.59 3.25
N ASN A 61 -2.47 3.25 3.72
CA ASN A 61 -2.21 3.41 5.14
C ASN A 61 -1.87 4.87 5.45
N ILE A 62 -2.50 5.42 6.48
CA ILE A 62 -2.10 6.70 7.07
C ILE A 62 -1.55 6.39 8.44
N TYR A 63 -0.25 6.59 8.64
CA TYR A 63 0.40 6.29 9.90
C TYR A 63 0.94 7.56 10.58
N HIS A 64 0.97 7.49 11.91
CA HIS A 64 1.54 8.48 12.79
C HIS A 64 2.48 7.79 13.78
N SER A 65 3.71 8.31 13.88
CA SER A 65 4.66 7.87 14.89
C SER A 65 4.62 8.87 16.05
N LYS A 66 4.08 8.45 17.20
CA LYS A 66 4.01 9.27 18.43
C LYS A 66 5.38 9.47 19.11
N GLY A 67 6.43 8.87 18.55
CA GLY A 67 7.76 8.81 19.17
C GLY A 67 7.87 7.64 20.15
N GLY A 68 9.09 7.08 20.26
CA GLY A 68 9.31 5.83 20.98
C GLY A 68 8.73 4.62 20.23
N ASP A 69 8.22 3.66 20.99
CA ASP A 69 7.71 2.38 20.51
C ASP A 69 6.20 2.38 20.20
N LYS A 70 5.55 3.56 20.21
CA LYS A 70 4.13 3.72 19.94
C LYS A 70 3.89 4.11 18.48
N ARG A 71 3.06 3.33 17.79
CA ARG A 71 2.67 3.61 16.40
C ARG A 71 1.16 3.49 16.25
N GLU A 72 0.58 4.44 15.55
CA GLU A 72 -0.84 4.40 15.22
C GLU A 72 -0.98 4.55 13.71
N TRP A 73 -1.91 3.83 13.10
CA TRP A 73 -2.21 3.97 11.70
C TRP A 73 -3.65 3.61 11.40
N ILE A 74 -4.14 4.15 10.28
CA ILE A 74 -5.42 3.81 9.70
C ILE A 74 -5.13 3.11 8.38
N THR A 75 -5.72 1.94 8.18
CA THR A 75 -5.57 1.13 6.98
C THR A 75 -6.92 0.88 6.31
N TYR A 76 -6.92 0.68 5.00
CA TYR A 76 -8.10 0.26 4.26
C TYR A 76 -8.05 -1.24 3.97
N GLU A 77 -8.94 -1.99 4.61
CA GLU A 77 -9.10 -3.43 4.45
C GLU A 77 -9.95 -3.73 3.21
N ARG A 78 -9.31 -3.97 2.08
CA ARG A 78 -9.98 -4.19 0.78
C ARG A 78 -11.03 -5.30 0.77
N SER A 79 -10.80 -6.37 1.54
CA SER A 79 -11.65 -7.57 1.50
C SER A 79 -13.03 -7.31 2.10
N THR A 80 -13.11 -6.40 3.06
CA THR A 80 -14.34 -6.01 3.76
C THR A 80 -14.75 -4.58 3.44
N SER A 81 -13.92 -3.85 2.69
CA SER A 81 -14.06 -2.42 2.41
C SER A 81 -14.12 -1.56 3.68
N GLU A 82 -13.43 -1.99 4.73
CA GLU A 82 -13.42 -1.33 6.03
C GLU A 82 -12.21 -0.41 6.18
N ILE A 83 -12.40 0.73 6.81
CA ILE A 83 -11.32 1.58 7.29
C ILE A 83 -11.09 1.23 8.75
N VAL A 84 -9.89 0.73 9.05
CA VAL A 84 -9.52 0.18 10.36
C VAL A 84 -8.47 1.08 10.99
N TYR A 85 -8.70 1.47 12.23
CA TYR A 85 -7.70 2.08 13.10
C TYR A 85 -6.91 1.00 13.82
N LEU A 86 -5.59 1.12 13.82
CA LEU A 86 -4.65 0.25 14.50
C LEU A 86 -3.72 1.11 15.36
N SER A 87 -3.65 0.80 16.65
CA SER A 87 -2.69 1.37 17.59
C SER A 87 -1.85 0.24 18.16
N VAL A 88 -0.53 0.40 18.15
CA VAL A 88 0.39 -0.54 18.78
C VAL A 88 1.34 0.20 19.71
N ASP A 89 1.62 -0.45 20.84
CA ASP A 89 2.60 -0.06 21.84
C ASP A 89 3.69 -1.13 21.92
N GLY A 90 4.93 -0.74 22.23
CA GLY A 90 6.04 -1.69 22.36
C GLY A 90 6.46 -2.36 21.05
N THR A 91 6.88 -1.58 20.05
CA THR A 91 7.43 -2.10 18.78
C THR A 91 8.76 -2.84 18.95
N GLY A 92 8.68 -4.14 19.23
CA GLY A 92 9.80 -5.07 19.18
C GLY A 92 9.95 -5.74 17.81
N TRP A 93 11.03 -6.47 17.65
CA TRP A 93 11.22 -7.41 16.55
C TRP A 93 11.61 -8.75 17.15
N GLU A 94 10.75 -9.75 17.02
CA GLU A 94 11.18 -11.13 17.19
C GLU A 94 11.85 -11.59 15.90
N THR A 95 13.01 -12.19 16.06
CA THR A 95 13.76 -12.75 14.93
C THR A 95 13.82 -14.25 15.13
N GLU A 96 13.04 -14.98 14.33
CA GLU A 96 13.10 -16.43 14.29
C GLU A 96 14.05 -16.84 13.17
N SER A 97 15.12 -17.54 13.53
CA SER A 97 16.12 -18.04 12.58
C SER A 97 15.83 -19.51 12.27
N PHE A 98 15.44 -19.79 11.03
CA PHE A 98 15.34 -21.13 10.48
C PHE A 98 16.66 -21.51 9.79
N ALA A 99 16.83 -22.80 9.47
CA ALA A 99 18.05 -23.32 8.85
C ALA A 99 18.40 -22.65 7.49
N THR A 100 17.44 -22.02 6.82
CA THR A 100 17.61 -21.40 5.50
C THR A 100 17.08 -19.96 5.41
N GLU A 101 16.39 -19.47 6.42
CA GLU A 101 15.69 -18.18 6.35
C GLU A 101 15.59 -17.55 7.74
N THR A 102 15.63 -16.22 7.79
CA THR A 102 15.39 -15.46 9.01
C THR A 102 14.09 -14.69 8.85
N LEU A 103 13.11 -14.99 9.69
CA LEU A 103 11.84 -14.29 9.73
C LEU A 103 11.91 -13.21 10.82
N HIS A 104 11.71 -11.96 10.41
CA HIS A 104 11.57 -10.83 11.33
C HIS A 104 10.09 -10.52 11.50
N THR A 105 9.51 -10.92 12.62
CA THR A 105 8.13 -10.58 12.98
C THR A 105 8.12 -9.36 13.88
N PRO A 106 7.36 -8.30 13.53
CA PRO A 106 7.14 -7.21 14.47
C PRO A 106 6.33 -7.74 15.66
N THR A 107 6.74 -7.38 16.86
CA THR A 107 6.01 -7.70 18.09
C THR A 107 5.46 -6.42 18.70
N TYR A 108 4.31 -6.56 19.35
CA TYR A 108 3.57 -5.47 19.96
C TYR A 108 3.21 -5.91 21.37
N ASP A 109 3.53 -5.09 22.37
CA ASP A 109 3.18 -5.33 23.78
C ASP A 109 1.67 -5.15 23.98
N GLU A 110 1.12 -4.09 23.36
CA GLU A 110 -0.31 -3.84 23.27
C GLU A 110 -0.67 -3.54 21.82
N SER A 111 -1.80 -4.09 21.34
CA SER A 111 -2.36 -3.76 20.04
C SER A 111 -3.86 -3.56 20.15
N GLU A 112 -4.36 -2.42 19.70
CA GLU A 112 -5.78 -2.13 19.57
C GLU A 112 -6.13 -1.99 18.09
N ALA A 113 -7.14 -2.75 17.64
CA ALA A 113 -7.70 -2.64 16.30
C ALA A 113 -9.20 -2.33 16.42
N ARG A 114 -9.67 -1.32 15.69
CA ARG A 114 -11.11 -1.01 15.62
C ARG A 114 -11.51 -0.61 14.21
N VAL A 115 -12.64 -1.13 13.76
CA VAL A 115 -13.27 -0.67 12.52
C VAL A 115 -13.87 0.71 12.78
N ILE A 116 -13.43 1.71 12.03
CA ILE A 116 -13.94 3.08 12.13
C ILE A 116 -15.20 3.23 11.28
N THR A 117 -15.12 2.76 10.04
CA THR A 117 -16.23 2.83 9.08
C THR A 117 -16.05 1.82 7.95
N THR A 118 -17.10 1.61 7.18
CA THR A 118 -17.08 0.83 5.93
C THR A 118 -17.39 1.78 4.78
N VAL A 119 -16.63 1.68 3.69
CA VAL A 119 -16.76 2.55 2.52
C VAL A 119 -17.11 1.74 1.28
N GLU A 120 -17.64 2.40 0.25
CA GLU A 120 -17.86 1.73 -1.03
C GLU A 120 -16.50 1.35 -1.67
N PRO A 121 -16.37 0.14 -2.23
CA PRO A 121 -15.12 -0.27 -2.86
C PRO A 121 -14.84 0.61 -4.09
N PRO A 122 -13.61 1.15 -4.22
CA PRO A 122 -13.27 2.08 -5.31
C PRO A 122 -13.18 1.39 -6.68
N TYR A 123 -13.04 0.08 -6.71
CA TYR A 123 -13.06 -0.74 -7.93
C TYR A 123 -14.20 -1.76 -7.85
N LYS A 124 -14.93 -1.94 -8.95
CA LYS A 124 -16.02 -2.91 -9.10
C LYS A 124 -15.57 -4.14 -9.87
#